data_AF-A0A3D6BDI2-F1
#
_entry.id   AF-A0A3D6BDI2-F1
#
_cell.length_a   1.000
_cell.length_b   1.000
_cell.length_c   1.000
_cell.angle_alpha   90.00
_cell.angle_beta   90.00
_cell.angle_gamma   90.00
#
_symmetry.space_group_name_H-M   'P 1'
#
loop_
_entity.id
_entity.type
_entity.pdbx_description
1 polymer ?
#
loop_
_entity_poly.entity_id
_entity_poly.type
_entity_poly.pdbx_seq_one_letter_code
_entity_poly.pdbx_strand_id
1 'polypeptide(L)'
;MKSTYSVYGVLTSIYENRYSRSEVNYLIDLSYSYSYTYLKYRYKNLNKVLLAEDVNLQELAIDAIAPLFERDETGTFIKLSKAFNEWQPKIESDQQAAFFINRIVAKSVEKFAAELLRQSDPFFSKILDSINYLIEKHNYKKKNLIGATYIVESESEKKIGSLPDIKFINELPIELFENNNEILKQIFNYIKANTDSTPAIPLNALVMKIKQIKMSSFNLSQSATNGNEIEIESVVNKALEITFVKMYESYLSKNKIDENEADKFREAFRNIIIDLRDGGISPGLHKYLLEQMPELTFENYEKRYQNIFEYLFKILKKEIINQLNN
;
A
#
# COMPACT_ATOMS: atom_id res chain seq x y z
N MET A 1 -7.39 -7.98 -28.99
CA MET A 1 -7.54 -7.32 -30.32
C MET A 1 -6.21 -6.67 -30.66
N LYS A 2 -5.64 -6.89 -31.86
CA LYS A 2 -4.52 -6.08 -32.33
C LYS A 2 -5.07 -4.69 -32.64
N SER A 3 -4.72 -3.70 -31.84
CA SER A 3 -5.10 -2.31 -32.07
C SER A 3 -4.42 -1.79 -33.33
N THR A 4 -5.14 -1.04 -34.15
CA THR A 4 -4.64 -0.30 -35.32
C THR A 4 -4.00 1.04 -34.94
N TYR A 5 -4.06 1.46 -33.67
CA TYR A 5 -3.52 2.73 -33.22
C TYR A 5 -2.03 2.61 -32.85
N SER A 6 -1.23 3.54 -33.37
CA SER A 6 0.14 3.81 -32.89
C SER A 6 0.06 4.51 -31.54
N VAL A 7 0.76 4.00 -30.52
CA VAL A 7 0.80 4.60 -29.17
C VAL A 7 1.38 6.01 -29.22
N TYR A 8 2.42 6.21 -30.04
CA TYR A 8 3.03 7.51 -30.25
C TYR A 8 2.09 8.50 -30.93
N GLY A 9 1.36 8.06 -31.96
CA GLY A 9 0.35 8.87 -32.63
C GLY A 9 -0.74 9.33 -31.67
N VAL A 10 -1.28 8.40 -30.87
CA VAL A 10 -2.30 8.71 -29.86
C VAL A 10 -1.81 9.71 -28.82
N LEU A 11 -0.57 9.54 -28.32
CA LEU A 11 0.01 10.47 -27.35
C LEU A 11 0.19 11.87 -27.92
N THR A 12 0.65 11.95 -29.18
CA THR A 12 0.79 13.23 -29.89
C THR A 12 -0.57 13.89 -30.07
N SER A 13 -1.60 13.16 -30.51
CA SER A 13 -2.97 13.67 -30.62
C SER A 13 -3.51 14.18 -29.28
N ILE A 14 -3.23 13.47 -28.18
CA ILE A 14 -3.60 13.88 -26.82
C ILE A 14 -2.88 15.18 -26.41
N TYR A 15 -1.58 15.26 -26.65
CA TYR A 15 -0.77 16.43 -26.33
C TYR A 15 -1.23 17.67 -27.10
N GLU A 16 -1.60 17.52 -28.36
CA GLU A 16 -2.07 18.60 -29.22
C GLU A 16 -3.57 18.93 -29.04
N ASN A 17 -4.27 18.22 -28.15
CA ASN A 17 -5.72 18.34 -27.94
C ASN A 17 -6.55 18.07 -29.22
N ARG A 18 -6.06 17.18 -30.10
CA ARG A 18 -6.66 16.77 -31.39
C ARG A 18 -7.03 15.29 -31.41
N TYR A 19 -7.48 14.77 -30.28
CA TYR A 19 -7.77 13.35 -30.10
C TYR A 19 -9.26 13.01 -30.31
N SER A 20 -9.50 11.78 -30.73
CA SER A 20 -10.82 11.16 -30.76
C SER A 20 -11.11 10.37 -29.48
N ARG A 21 -12.39 10.09 -29.22
CA ARG A 21 -12.79 9.26 -28.08
C ARG A 21 -12.20 7.84 -28.15
N SER A 22 -12.07 7.28 -29.36
CA SER A 22 -11.50 5.94 -29.55
C SER A 22 -10.00 5.90 -29.24
N GLU A 23 -9.24 6.94 -29.58
CA GLU A 23 -7.81 7.05 -29.23
C GLU A 23 -7.61 7.14 -27.70
N VAL A 24 -8.46 7.92 -27.03
CA VAL A 24 -8.45 8.00 -25.56
C VAL A 24 -8.78 6.65 -24.93
N ASN A 25 -9.85 6.00 -25.38
CA ASN A 25 -10.24 4.68 -24.87
C ASN A 25 -9.13 3.65 -25.06
N TYR A 26 -8.47 3.65 -26.22
CA TYR A 26 -7.33 2.78 -26.48
C TYR A 26 -6.20 3.00 -25.46
N LEU A 27 -5.87 4.25 -25.14
CA LEU A 27 -4.82 4.56 -24.17
C LEU A 27 -5.23 4.17 -22.74
N ILE A 28 -6.50 4.35 -22.38
CA ILE A 28 -7.06 3.91 -21.10
C ILE A 28 -6.96 2.39 -21.00
N ASP A 29 -7.37 1.63 -22.01
CA ASP A 29 -7.32 0.16 -22.01
C ASP A 29 -5.88 -0.35 -21.88
N LEU A 30 -4.93 0.27 -22.60
CA LEU A 30 -3.52 -0.05 -22.49
C LEU A 30 -2.99 0.22 -21.07
N SER A 31 -3.33 1.38 -20.51
CA SER A 31 -2.91 1.78 -19.16
C SER A 31 -3.53 0.89 -18.09
N TYR A 32 -4.80 0.51 -18.26
CA TYR A 32 -5.49 -0.44 -17.40
C TYR A 32 -4.80 -1.80 -17.40
N SER A 33 -4.44 -2.33 -18.58
CA SER A 33 -3.73 -3.60 -18.68
C SER A 33 -2.39 -3.60 -17.93
N TYR A 34 -1.64 -2.49 -18.03
CA TYR A 34 -0.40 -2.33 -17.26
C TYR A 34 -0.67 -2.22 -15.76
N SER A 35 -1.63 -1.39 -15.38
CA SER A 35 -2.02 -1.18 -13.98
C SER A 35 -2.42 -2.48 -13.29
N TYR A 36 -3.33 -3.23 -13.92
CA TYR A 36 -3.77 -4.53 -13.45
C TYR A 36 -2.61 -5.51 -13.28
N THR A 37 -1.69 -5.54 -14.26
CA THR A 37 -0.50 -6.41 -14.20
C THR A 37 0.40 -6.03 -13.02
N TYR A 38 0.66 -4.74 -12.80
CA TYR A 38 1.45 -4.28 -11.66
C TYR A 38 0.81 -4.65 -10.33
N LEU A 39 -0.47 -4.34 -10.14
CA LEU A 39 -1.17 -4.67 -8.91
C LEU A 39 -1.20 -6.19 -8.66
N LYS A 40 -1.50 -6.99 -9.69
CA LYS A 40 -1.59 -8.45 -9.60
C LYS A 40 -0.28 -9.11 -9.16
N TYR A 41 0.86 -8.71 -9.74
CA TYR A 41 2.12 -9.43 -9.57
C TYR A 41 3.06 -8.79 -8.55
N ARG A 42 3.16 -7.45 -8.55
CA ARG A 42 4.08 -6.72 -7.67
C ARG A 42 3.52 -6.51 -6.28
N TYR A 43 2.19 -6.47 -6.19
CA TYR A 43 1.46 -6.22 -4.98
C TYR A 43 0.56 -7.39 -4.60
N LYS A 44 0.98 -8.62 -4.90
CA LYS A 44 0.20 -9.82 -4.56
C LYS A 44 -0.15 -9.92 -3.06
N ASN A 45 0.70 -9.37 -2.19
CA ASN A 45 0.43 -9.28 -0.74
C ASN A 45 -0.57 -8.17 -0.38
N LEU A 46 -0.73 -7.15 -1.22
CA LEU A 46 -1.84 -6.21 -1.08
C LEU A 46 -3.17 -6.91 -1.27
N ASN A 47 -3.29 -7.97 -2.09
CA ASN A 47 -4.58 -8.63 -2.26
C ASN A 47 -5.23 -9.04 -0.93
N LYS A 48 -4.47 -9.37 0.12
CA LYS A 48 -5.07 -9.59 1.44
C LYS A 48 -5.68 -8.28 1.98
N VAL A 49 -4.86 -7.25 2.15
CA VAL A 49 -5.27 -5.90 2.58
C VAL A 49 -6.42 -5.30 1.75
N LEU A 50 -6.43 -5.54 0.45
CA LEU A 50 -7.32 -4.93 -0.55
C LEU A 50 -8.66 -5.62 -0.69
N LEU A 51 -8.71 -6.95 -0.52
CA LEU A 51 -9.96 -7.69 -0.58
C LEU A 51 -10.88 -7.32 0.60
N ALA A 52 -10.35 -6.70 1.67
CA ALA A 52 -11.05 -6.27 2.88
C ALA A 52 -12.20 -5.26 2.65
N GLU A 53 -12.20 -4.56 1.52
CA GLU A 53 -13.18 -3.50 1.21
C GLU A 53 -14.16 -3.91 0.09
N ASP A 54 -14.24 -5.20 -0.27
CA ASP A 54 -15.02 -5.72 -1.41
C ASP A 54 -14.67 -5.10 -2.77
N VAL A 55 -13.56 -4.34 -2.84
CA VAL A 55 -13.07 -3.74 -4.07
C VAL A 55 -12.34 -4.79 -4.88
N ASN A 56 -12.75 -4.95 -6.15
CA ASN A 56 -12.07 -5.89 -7.03
C ASN A 56 -10.77 -5.28 -7.61
N LEU A 57 -9.83 -6.14 -7.97
CA LEU A 57 -8.53 -5.72 -8.50
C LEU A 57 -8.67 -4.87 -9.78
N GLN A 58 -9.76 -5.04 -10.52
CA GLN A 58 -10.07 -4.30 -11.74
C GLN A 58 -10.44 -2.85 -11.43
N GLU A 59 -11.27 -2.59 -10.43
CA GLU A 59 -11.64 -1.26 -9.95
C GLU A 59 -10.39 -0.53 -9.44
N LEU A 60 -9.58 -1.18 -8.61
CA LEU A 60 -8.31 -0.61 -8.15
C LEU A 60 -7.36 -0.27 -9.29
N ALA A 61 -7.32 -1.09 -10.34
CA ALA A 61 -6.50 -0.81 -11.51
C ALA A 61 -6.97 0.44 -12.26
N ILE A 62 -8.28 0.68 -12.31
CA ILE A 62 -8.89 1.89 -12.89
C ILE A 62 -8.58 3.10 -12.00
N ASP A 63 -8.80 3.01 -10.70
CA ASP A 63 -8.54 4.10 -9.75
C ASP A 63 -7.07 4.51 -9.74
N ALA A 64 -6.16 3.53 -9.83
CA ALA A 64 -4.72 3.78 -9.89
C ALA A 64 -4.29 4.60 -11.11
N ILE A 65 -5.03 4.55 -12.22
CA ILE A 65 -4.70 5.30 -13.45
C ILE A 65 -5.60 6.52 -13.65
N ALA A 66 -6.74 6.62 -12.98
CA ALA A 66 -7.68 7.74 -13.11
C ALA A 66 -7.00 9.12 -12.99
N PRO A 67 -6.04 9.35 -12.06
CA PRO A 67 -5.34 10.62 -11.98
C PRO A 67 -4.57 11.01 -13.24
N LEU A 68 -4.14 10.05 -14.08
CA LEU A 68 -3.44 10.33 -15.33
C LEU A 68 -4.37 10.92 -16.39
N PHE A 69 -5.64 10.55 -16.36
CA PHE A 69 -6.64 10.93 -17.34
C PHE A 69 -7.54 12.10 -16.91
N GLU A 70 -7.16 12.78 -15.82
CA GLU A 70 -7.80 14.02 -15.37
C GLU A 70 -7.66 15.12 -16.42
N ARG A 71 -8.78 15.79 -16.72
CA ARG A 71 -8.85 16.89 -17.69
C ARG A 71 -9.12 18.20 -16.99
N ASP A 72 -8.57 19.28 -17.51
CA ASP A 72 -9.01 20.63 -17.15
C ASP A 72 -10.31 21.03 -17.87
N GLU A 73 -10.75 22.26 -17.61
CA GLU A 73 -11.94 22.87 -18.23
C GLU A 73 -11.83 22.97 -19.76
N THR A 74 -10.61 22.93 -20.32
CA THR A 74 -10.33 22.99 -21.76
C THR A 74 -10.26 21.60 -22.40
N GLY A 75 -10.46 20.53 -21.62
CA GLY A 75 -10.35 19.15 -22.06
C GLY A 75 -8.91 18.63 -22.16
N THR A 76 -7.92 19.38 -21.68
CA THR A 76 -6.51 19.00 -21.74
C THR A 76 -6.16 18.01 -20.63
N PHE A 77 -5.48 16.92 -20.96
CA PHE A 77 -5.01 15.93 -20.00
C PHE A 77 -3.76 16.42 -19.24
N ILE A 78 -3.97 17.16 -18.16
CA ILE A 78 -2.92 17.93 -17.47
C ILE A 78 -1.68 17.08 -17.13
N LYS A 79 -1.89 15.92 -16.50
CA LYS A 79 -0.78 15.06 -16.02
C LYS A 79 -0.04 14.38 -17.16
N LEU A 80 -0.77 13.81 -18.12
CA LEU A 80 -0.18 13.12 -19.28
C LEU A 80 0.55 14.10 -20.20
N SER A 81 -0.06 15.23 -20.56
CA SER A 81 0.54 16.23 -21.44
C SER A 81 1.80 16.84 -20.83
N LYS A 82 1.76 17.18 -19.54
CA LYS A 82 2.95 17.66 -18.82
C LYS A 82 4.07 16.64 -18.84
N ALA A 83 3.77 15.39 -18.48
CA ALA A 83 4.79 14.35 -18.39
C ALA A 83 5.36 13.96 -19.76
N PHE A 84 4.55 14.00 -20.83
CA PHE A 84 5.01 13.75 -22.19
C PHE A 84 5.97 14.84 -22.66
N ASN A 85 5.66 16.11 -22.38
CA ASN A 85 6.50 17.25 -22.74
C ASN A 85 7.82 17.31 -21.96
N GLU A 86 7.79 16.98 -20.67
CA GLU A 86 8.98 16.99 -19.80
C GLU A 86 9.87 15.74 -19.98
N TRP A 87 9.44 14.75 -20.76
CA TRP A 87 10.16 13.49 -20.90
C TRP A 87 11.48 13.64 -21.67
N GLN A 88 12.54 13.01 -21.16
CA GLN A 88 13.86 13.01 -21.76
C GLN A 88 14.45 11.58 -21.82
N PRO A 89 15.01 11.16 -22.98
CA PRO A 89 15.02 11.87 -24.27
C PRO A 89 13.62 11.99 -24.88
N LYS A 90 13.42 12.90 -25.84
CA LYS A 90 12.13 13.06 -26.53
C LYS A 90 11.64 11.73 -27.13
N ILE A 91 10.33 11.55 -27.11
CA ILE A 91 9.68 10.35 -27.62
C ILE A 91 9.49 10.54 -29.13
N GLU A 92 10.01 9.61 -29.91
CA GLU A 92 10.05 9.67 -31.38
C GLU A 92 9.55 8.37 -32.03
N SER A 93 9.17 7.36 -31.24
CA SER A 93 8.73 6.06 -31.73
C SER A 93 7.68 5.41 -30.84
N ASP A 94 6.93 4.46 -31.40
CA ASP A 94 5.93 3.65 -30.67
C ASP A 94 6.54 2.85 -29.52
N GLN A 95 7.76 2.35 -29.68
CA GLN A 95 8.44 1.61 -28.62
C GLN A 95 8.76 2.52 -27.42
N GLN A 96 9.28 3.73 -27.70
CA GLN A 96 9.54 4.72 -26.66
C GLN A 96 8.24 5.23 -26.02
N ALA A 97 7.17 5.40 -26.81
CA ALA A 97 5.85 5.79 -26.33
C ALA A 97 5.24 4.72 -25.42
N ALA A 98 5.32 3.45 -25.81
CA ALA A 98 4.86 2.33 -24.98
C ALA A 98 5.66 2.22 -23.68
N PHE A 99 6.98 2.41 -23.75
CA PHE A 99 7.85 2.46 -22.57
C PHE A 99 7.51 3.63 -21.64
N PHE A 100 7.23 4.81 -22.21
CA PHE A 100 6.78 5.99 -21.49
C PHE A 100 5.48 5.72 -20.72
N ILE A 101 4.44 5.21 -21.40
CA ILE A 101 3.15 4.89 -20.77
C ILE A 101 3.32 3.86 -19.67
N ASN A 102 4.06 2.78 -19.95
CA ASN A 102 4.38 1.77 -18.96
C ASN A 102 4.99 2.41 -17.69
N ARG A 103 5.98 3.30 -17.84
CA ARG A 103 6.64 3.95 -16.70
C ARG A 103 5.74 4.90 -15.93
N ILE A 104 4.89 5.68 -16.62
CA ILE A 104 3.95 6.60 -15.95
C ILE A 104 2.88 5.83 -15.20
N VAL A 105 2.32 4.78 -15.83
CA VAL A 105 1.35 3.91 -15.17
C VAL A 105 1.97 3.24 -13.95
N ALA A 106 3.18 2.69 -14.07
CA ALA A 106 3.88 2.08 -12.95
C ALA A 106 4.06 3.07 -11.77
N LYS A 107 4.45 4.31 -12.07
CA LYS A 107 4.57 5.38 -11.06
C LYS A 107 3.22 5.72 -10.41
N SER A 108 2.15 5.78 -11.20
CA SER A 108 0.80 6.05 -10.70
C SER A 108 0.31 4.93 -9.77
N VAL A 109 0.51 3.68 -10.18
CA VAL A 109 0.18 2.48 -9.39
C VAL A 109 0.99 2.43 -8.10
N GLU A 110 2.30 2.70 -8.14
CA GLU A 110 3.15 2.70 -6.95
C GLU A 110 2.67 3.73 -5.92
N LYS A 111 2.30 4.93 -6.38
CA LYS A 111 1.74 5.98 -5.52
C LYS A 111 0.41 5.55 -4.91
N PHE A 112 -0.50 5.06 -5.76
CA PHE A 112 -1.82 4.58 -5.34
C PHE A 112 -1.70 3.45 -4.29
N ALA A 113 -0.88 2.44 -4.57
CA ALA A 113 -0.61 1.33 -3.67
C ALA A 113 -0.05 1.79 -2.31
N ALA A 114 0.88 2.76 -2.31
CA ALA A 114 1.46 3.30 -1.09
C ALA A 114 0.43 4.08 -0.24
N GLU A 115 -0.42 4.88 -0.90
CA GLU A 115 -1.50 5.62 -0.23
C GLU A 115 -2.53 4.66 0.37
N LEU A 116 -2.91 3.64 -0.38
CA LEU A 116 -3.87 2.64 0.05
C LEU A 116 -3.35 1.85 1.26
N LEU A 117 -2.11 1.36 1.19
CA LEU A 117 -1.43 0.72 2.32
C LEU A 117 -1.42 1.59 3.58
N ARG A 118 -1.09 2.88 3.42
CA ARG A 118 -1.02 3.83 4.52
C ARG A 118 -2.39 4.04 5.18
N GLN A 119 -3.48 4.00 4.41
CA GLN A 119 -4.85 4.16 4.91
C GLN A 119 -5.40 2.87 5.56
N SER A 120 -5.06 1.72 4.98
CA SER A 120 -5.55 0.42 5.43
C SER A 120 -4.81 -0.11 6.65
N ASP A 121 -3.51 0.18 6.77
CA ASP A 121 -2.60 -0.46 7.72
C ASP A 121 -1.83 0.57 8.57
N PRO A 122 -2.21 0.74 9.85
CA PRO A 122 -1.56 1.70 10.73
C PRO A 122 -0.10 1.34 11.06
N PHE A 123 0.28 0.06 11.03
CA PHE A 123 1.67 -0.35 11.23
C PHE A 123 2.53 0.02 10.03
N PHE A 124 2.01 -0.20 8.82
CA PHE A 124 2.68 0.24 7.60
C PHE A 124 2.94 1.74 7.63
N SER A 125 1.92 2.54 7.98
CA SER A 125 2.07 4.01 8.07
C SER A 125 3.17 4.40 9.06
N LYS A 126 3.18 3.82 10.26
CA LYS A 126 4.18 4.15 11.30
C LYS A 126 5.60 3.77 10.88
N ILE A 127 5.77 2.58 10.30
CA ILE A 127 7.08 2.11 9.83
C ILE A 127 7.57 3.00 8.68
N LEU A 128 6.70 3.34 7.73
CA LEU A 128 7.03 4.25 6.63
C LEU A 128 7.47 5.62 7.14
N ASP A 129 6.79 6.17 8.15
CA ASP A 129 7.16 7.45 8.76
C ASP A 129 8.53 7.36 9.48
N SER A 130 8.79 6.27 10.19
CA SER A 130 10.11 5.99 10.79
C SER A 130 11.21 5.89 9.74
N ILE A 131 10.97 5.20 8.62
CA ILE A 131 11.94 5.11 7.52
C ILE A 131 12.14 6.48 6.85
N ASN A 132 11.09 7.27 6.63
CA ASN A 132 11.22 8.63 6.09
C ASN A 132 12.08 9.52 7.01
N TYR A 133 11.89 9.42 8.33
CA TYR A 133 12.72 10.11 9.30
C TYR A 133 14.20 9.71 9.17
N LEU A 134 14.50 8.41 9.01
CA LEU A 134 15.88 7.95 8.80
C LEU A 134 16.46 8.40 7.47
N ILE A 135 15.64 8.45 6.41
CA ILE A 135 16.04 8.99 5.10
C ILE A 135 16.50 10.45 5.26
N GLU A 136 15.71 11.27 5.96
CA GLU A 136 16.04 12.68 6.19
C GLU A 136 17.25 12.84 7.13
N LYS A 137 17.25 12.15 8.26
CA LYS A 137 18.31 12.21 9.28
C LYS A 137 19.69 11.87 8.72
N HIS A 138 19.76 10.87 7.85
CA HIS A 138 21.02 10.39 7.27
C HIS A 138 21.27 10.92 5.84
N ASN A 139 20.49 11.91 5.40
CA ASN A 139 20.63 12.56 4.09
C ASN A 139 20.60 11.58 2.90
N TYR A 140 19.74 10.57 2.96
CA TYR A 140 19.42 9.71 1.81
C TYR A 140 18.39 10.41 0.90
N LYS A 141 18.25 9.94 -0.34
CA LYS A 141 17.29 10.49 -1.32
C LYS A 141 16.29 9.42 -1.76
N LYS A 142 15.04 9.85 -1.99
CA LYS A 142 14.04 9.05 -2.68
C LYS A 142 14.13 9.30 -4.18
N LYS A 143 14.33 8.25 -4.98
CA LYS A 143 14.33 8.32 -6.46
C LYS A 143 13.32 7.34 -7.03
N ASN A 144 12.62 7.77 -8.08
CA ASN A 144 11.72 6.90 -8.83
C ASN A 144 12.49 6.18 -9.94
N LEU A 145 12.75 4.88 -9.76
CA LEU A 145 13.47 4.03 -10.72
C LEU A 145 12.56 2.87 -11.13
N ILE A 146 12.37 2.68 -12.45
CA ILE A 146 11.58 1.58 -13.03
C ILE A 146 10.20 1.41 -12.33
N GLY A 147 9.52 2.53 -12.10
CA GLY A 147 8.20 2.53 -11.47
C GLY A 147 8.17 2.17 -9.98
N ALA A 148 9.31 2.11 -9.28
CA ALA A 148 9.38 2.03 -7.82
C ALA A 148 9.96 3.31 -7.21
N THR A 149 9.58 3.58 -5.97
CA THR A 149 10.36 4.50 -5.13
C THR A 149 11.50 3.73 -4.45
N TYR A 150 12.73 4.14 -4.73
CA TYR A 150 13.95 3.64 -4.11
C TYR A 150 14.56 4.67 -3.18
N ILE A 151 15.13 4.20 -2.07
CA ILE A 151 16.06 4.94 -1.23
C ILE A 151 17.45 4.76 -1.82
N VAL A 152 18.16 5.87 -2.04
CA VAL A 152 19.54 5.88 -2.57
C VAL A 152 20.43 6.80 -1.75
N GLU A 153 21.74 6.55 -1.77
CA GLU A 153 22.72 7.45 -1.19
C GLU A 153 22.83 8.75 -1.99
N SER A 154 22.95 9.89 -1.30
CA SER A 154 23.04 11.21 -1.93
C SER A 154 24.22 11.34 -2.89
N GLU A 155 25.31 10.64 -2.61
CA GLU A 155 26.56 10.64 -3.37
C GLU A 155 26.76 9.37 -4.21
N SER A 156 25.73 8.53 -4.36
CA SER A 156 25.87 7.27 -5.11
C SER A 156 26.38 7.52 -6.53
N GLU A 157 27.62 7.09 -6.77
CA GLU A 157 28.24 7.05 -8.08
C GLU A 157 27.34 6.26 -9.05
N LYS A 158 27.41 6.62 -10.34
CA LYS A 158 26.65 6.03 -11.45
C LYS A 158 27.03 4.56 -11.74
N LYS A 159 27.16 3.69 -10.72
CA LYS A 159 27.18 2.26 -10.98
C LYS A 159 25.79 1.83 -11.43
N ILE A 160 25.66 1.64 -12.74
CA ILE A 160 24.47 1.11 -13.38
C ILE A 160 24.55 -0.42 -13.26
N GLY A 161 23.96 -0.95 -12.19
CA GLY A 161 23.77 -2.40 -12.00
C GLY A 161 22.29 -2.75 -11.95
N SER A 162 21.97 -4.04 -11.79
CA SER A 162 20.60 -4.46 -11.47
C SER A 162 20.08 -3.74 -10.24
N LEU A 163 18.80 -3.39 -10.22
CA LEU A 163 18.18 -2.81 -9.03
C LEU A 163 17.64 -3.93 -8.14
N PRO A 164 17.83 -3.85 -6.81
CA PRO A 164 17.17 -4.74 -5.88
C PRO A 164 15.65 -4.72 -6.06
N ASP A 165 15.03 -5.88 -6.06
CA ASP A 165 13.58 -6.03 -6.18
C ASP A 165 12.96 -6.50 -4.84
N ILE A 166 11.66 -6.78 -4.86
CA ILE A 166 10.94 -7.26 -3.67
C ILE A 166 11.47 -8.62 -3.20
N LYS A 167 11.91 -9.49 -4.13
CA LYS A 167 12.43 -10.81 -3.80
C LYS A 167 13.76 -10.68 -3.05
N PHE A 168 14.65 -9.83 -3.54
CA PHE A 168 15.90 -9.51 -2.86
C PHE A 168 15.67 -9.00 -1.43
N ILE A 169 14.75 -8.05 -1.23
CA ILE A 169 14.45 -7.53 0.11
C ILE A 169 13.88 -8.61 1.03
N ASN A 170 13.05 -9.52 0.51
CA ASN A 170 12.51 -10.61 1.31
C ASN A 170 13.57 -11.61 1.74
N GLU A 171 14.64 -11.77 0.97
CA GLU A 171 15.78 -12.67 1.22
C GLU A 171 16.87 -12.04 2.11
N LEU A 172 16.73 -10.76 2.50
CA LEU A 172 17.70 -10.12 3.39
C LEU A 172 17.75 -10.82 4.77
N PRO A 173 18.96 -11.03 5.33
CA PRO A 173 19.16 -11.57 6.68
C PRO A 173 18.43 -10.75 7.76
N ILE A 174 17.86 -11.42 8.76
CA ILE A 174 17.05 -10.78 9.82
C ILE A 174 17.91 -9.89 10.71
N GLU A 175 19.19 -10.23 10.86
CA GLU A 175 20.18 -9.50 11.67
C GLU A 175 20.35 -8.05 11.20
N LEU A 176 20.10 -7.77 9.92
CA LEU A 176 20.13 -6.40 9.36
C LEU A 176 18.98 -5.51 9.87
N PHE A 177 18.02 -6.09 10.60
CA PHE A 177 16.81 -5.41 11.07
C PHE A 177 16.78 -5.23 12.59
N GLU A 178 17.81 -5.70 13.31
CA GLU A 178 17.86 -5.62 14.77
C GLU A 178 18.01 -4.16 15.27
N ASN A 179 18.79 -3.34 14.55
CA ASN A 179 19.01 -1.95 14.91
C ASN A 179 18.19 -1.00 14.03
N ASN A 180 17.02 -0.60 14.54
CA ASN A 180 16.11 0.32 13.86
C ASN A 180 16.77 1.62 13.37
N ASN A 181 17.78 2.15 14.08
CA ASN A 181 18.40 3.45 13.72
C ASN A 181 19.42 3.35 12.57
N GLU A 182 19.99 2.16 12.36
CA GLU A 182 21.06 1.90 11.40
C GLU A 182 20.62 0.98 10.26
N ILE A 183 19.36 0.54 10.24
CA ILE A 183 18.81 -0.40 9.25
C ILE A 183 19.14 -0.04 7.80
N LEU A 184 18.97 1.23 7.39
CA LEU A 184 19.27 1.67 6.04
C LEU A 184 20.76 1.51 5.70
N LYS A 185 21.64 1.91 6.63
CA LYS A 185 23.08 1.80 6.46
C LYS A 185 23.54 0.35 6.41
N GLN A 186 23.00 -0.50 7.26
CA GLN A 186 23.30 -1.93 7.27
C GLN A 186 22.90 -2.60 5.95
N ILE A 187 21.71 -2.29 5.43
CA ILE A 187 21.26 -2.81 4.13
C ILE A 187 22.12 -2.28 2.98
N PHE A 188 22.46 -0.98 2.95
CA PHE A 188 23.36 -0.45 1.93
C PHE A 188 24.73 -1.12 1.95
N ASN A 189 25.32 -1.31 3.14
CA ASN A 189 26.58 -2.02 3.30
C ASN A 189 26.48 -3.46 2.81
N TYR A 190 25.36 -4.14 3.11
CA TYR A 190 25.10 -5.49 2.65
C TYR A 190 25.03 -5.57 1.12
N ILE A 191 24.27 -4.67 0.47
CA ILE A 191 24.16 -4.62 -1.01
C ILE A 191 25.54 -4.40 -1.64
N LYS A 192 26.32 -3.44 -1.13
CA LYS A 192 27.66 -3.12 -1.64
C LYS A 192 28.67 -4.26 -1.47
N ALA A 193 28.58 -5.01 -0.38
CA ALA A 193 29.55 -6.06 -0.06
C ALA A 193 29.21 -7.40 -0.72
N ASN A 194 27.92 -7.69 -0.96
CA ASN A 194 27.46 -9.03 -1.35
C ASN A 194 26.84 -9.09 -2.74
N THR A 195 26.72 -7.97 -3.45
CA THR A 195 26.07 -7.94 -4.78
C THR A 195 26.72 -6.94 -5.73
N ASP A 196 26.56 -7.20 -7.04
CA ASP A 196 26.87 -6.23 -8.11
C ASP A 196 25.70 -5.27 -8.39
N SER A 197 24.67 -5.28 -7.54
CA SER A 197 23.49 -4.43 -7.72
C SER A 197 23.79 -2.97 -7.38
N THR A 198 23.03 -2.08 -7.99
CA THR A 198 23.04 -0.66 -7.62
C THR A 198 22.63 -0.55 -6.13
N PRO A 199 23.37 0.18 -5.28
CA PRO A 199 23.00 0.42 -3.89
C PRO A 199 21.71 1.26 -3.80
N ALA A 200 20.57 0.57 -3.84
CA ALA A 200 19.24 1.16 -3.86
C ALA A 200 18.27 0.23 -3.13
N ILE A 201 17.42 0.79 -2.26
CA ILE A 201 16.49 -0.01 -1.45
C ILE A 201 15.05 0.32 -1.87
N PRO A 202 14.25 -0.61 -2.40
CA PRO A 202 12.86 -0.34 -2.74
C PRO A 202 12.05 -0.08 -1.46
N LEU A 203 11.56 1.15 -1.32
CA LEU A 203 11.01 1.70 -0.07
C LEU A 203 9.84 0.88 0.47
N ASN A 204 8.83 0.63 -0.35
CA ASN A 204 7.64 -0.08 0.08
C ASN A 204 7.93 -1.55 0.42
N ALA A 205 8.85 -2.20 -0.33
CA ALA A 205 9.29 -3.55 -0.01
C ALA A 205 10.03 -3.60 1.34
N LEU A 206 10.87 -2.60 1.64
CA LEU A 206 11.55 -2.48 2.93
C LEU A 206 10.55 -2.35 4.07
N VAL A 207 9.57 -1.45 3.95
CA VAL A 207 8.54 -1.24 4.98
C VAL A 207 7.78 -2.53 5.24
N MET A 208 7.38 -3.25 4.18
CA MET A 208 6.71 -4.54 4.30
C MET A 208 7.57 -5.60 4.99
N LYS A 209 8.87 -5.68 4.66
CA LYS A 209 9.81 -6.62 5.29
C LYS A 209 10.03 -6.31 6.77
N ILE A 210 10.17 -5.03 7.14
CA ILE A 210 10.25 -4.62 8.55
C ILE A 210 8.96 -5.00 9.28
N LYS A 211 7.80 -4.74 8.67
CA LYS A 211 6.52 -5.15 9.25
C LYS A 211 6.50 -6.66 9.47
N GLN A 212 6.83 -7.46 8.45
CA GLN A 212 6.87 -8.92 8.54
C GLN A 212 7.80 -9.40 9.65
N ILE A 213 9.02 -8.86 9.76
CA ILE A 213 9.96 -9.26 10.80
C ILE A 213 9.40 -8.94 12.17
N LYS A 214 8.98 -7.68 12.39
CA LYS A 214 8.38 -7.28 13.67
C LYS A 214 7.22 -8.21 14.00
N MET A 215 6.29 -8.43 13.06
CA MET A 215 5.11 -9.28 13.23
C MET A 215 5.43 -10.79 13.41
N SER A 216 6.50 -11.30 12.80
CA SER A 216 6.92 -12.71 12.92
C SER A 216 7.57 -13.04 14.26
N SER A 217 8.27 -12.08 14.88
CA SER A 217 8.79 -12.21 16.23
C SER A 217 7.68 -12.42 17.28
N PHE A 218 6.41 -12.13 16.94
CA PHE A 218 5.27 -12.39 17.84
C PHE A 218 4.78 -13.85 17.83
N ASN A 219 4.94 -14.61 16.74
CA ASN A 219 4.43 -15.98 16.66
C ASN A 219 5.38 -17.03 17.26
N LEU A 220 6.63 -16.66 17.56
CA LEU A 220 7.67 -17.60 18.02
C LEU A 220 7.95 -17.58 19.53
N SER A 221 7.43 -16.62 20.32
CA SER A 221 7.84 -16.44 21.71
C SER A 221 6.77 -16.85 22.75
N GLN A 222 6.68 -18.16 23.00
CA GLN A 222 6.42 -18.66 24.38
C GLN A 222 7.70 -18.66 25.23
N SER A 223 8.83 -18.14 24.71
CA SER A 223 10.10 -18.12 25.42
C SER A 223 10.93 -16.89 25.08
N ALA A 224 11.12 -16.05 26.12
CA ALA A 224 12.21 -15.11 26.35
C ALA A 224 12.29 -13.79 25.56
N THR A 225 11.85 -12.72 26.26
CA THR A 225 12.52 -11.43 26.45
C THR A 225 13.07 -10.70 25.21
N ASN A 226 12.22 -9.94 24.54
CA ASN A 226 12.60 -8.71 23.85
C ASN A 226 11.61 -7.59 24.18
N GLY A 227 12.11 -6.42 24.59
CA GLY A 227 11.29 -5.29 25.06
C GLY A 227 10.31 -4.72 24.01
N ASN A 228 10.54 -4.97 22.72
CA ASN A 228 9.65 -4.54 21.64
C ASN A 228 8.39 -5.41 21.50
N GLU A 229 8.41 -6.67 21.97
CA GLU A 229 7.30 -7.63 21.84
C GLU A 229 6.15 -7.29 22.81
N ILE A 230 6.50 -6.89 24.03
CA ILE A 230 5.54 -6.45 25.06
C ILE A 230 4.84 -5.15 24.62
N GLU A 231 5.52 -4.32 23.82
CA GLU A 231 5.06 -2.99 23.45
C GLU A 231 3.91 -3.04 22.44
N ILE A 232 4.01 -3.81 21.34
CA ILE A 232 2.94 -3.87 20.32
C ILE A 232 1.69 -4.58 20.85
N GLU A 233 1.83 -5.65 21.64
CA GLU A 233 0.68 -6.31 22.24
C GLU A 233 -0.03 -5.40 23.25
N SER A 234 0.73 -4.67 24.08
CA SER A 234 0.19 -3.61 24.93
C SER A 234 -0.53 -2.53 24.12
N VAL A 235 0.07 -2.05 23.03
CA VAL A 235 -0.52 -1.01 22.14
C VAL A 235 -1.87 -1.49 21.61
N VAL A 236 -1.91 -2.71 21.08
CA VAL A 236 -3.12 -3.27 20.45
C VAL A 236 -4.20 -3.57 21.49
N ASN A 237 -3.83 -4.15 22.63
CA ASN A 237 -4.78 -4.44 23.71
C ASN A 237 -5.38 -3.14 24.27
N LYS A 238 -4.56 -2.10 24.49
CA LYS A 238 -5.05 -0.76 24.88
C LYS A 238 -6.00 -0.18 23.83
N ALA A 239 -5.67 -0.29 22.55
CA ALA A 239 -6.54 0.20 21.47
C ALA A 239 -7.88 -0.55 21.43
N LEU A 240 -7.88 -1.87 21.65
CA LEU A 240 -9.10 -2.67 21.77
C LEU A 240 -9.92 -2.26 22.99
N GLU A 241 -9.30 -2.10 24.16
CA GLU A 241 -9.97 -1.65 25.38
C GLU A 241 -10.68 -0.31 25.17
N ILE A 242 -9.97 0.69 24.61
CA ILE A 242 -10.57 2.00 24.31
C ILE A 242 -11.73 1.86 23.32
N THR A 243 -11.57 1.01 22.30
CA THR A 243 -12.64 0.74 21.31
C THR A 243 -13.86 0.11 21.97
N PHE A 244 -13.66 -0.84 22.87
CA PHE A 244 -14.76 -1.52 23.59
C PHE A 244 -15.44 -0.62 24.60
N VAL A 245 -14.71 0.27 25.28
CA VAL A 245 -15.30 1.34 26.09
C VAL A 245 -16.18 2.23 25.21
N LYS A 246 -15.70 2.62 24.03
CA LYS A 246 -16.50 3.44 23.10
C LYS A 246 -17.73 2.72 22.58
N MET A 247 -17.62 1.42 22.31
CA MET A 247 -18.75 0.57 21.93
C MET A 247 -19.81 0.54 23.04
N TYR A 248 -19.36 0.36 24.29
CA TYR A 248 -20.24 0.35 25.45
C TYR A 248 -21.00 1.68 25.60
N GLU A 249 -20.29 2.80 25.61
CA GLU A 249 -20.86 4.15 25.77
C GLU A 249 -21.80 4.56 24.63
N SER A 250 -21.48 4.14 23.39
CA SER A 250 -22.16 4.68 22.20
C SER A 250 -23.31 3.81 21.73
N TYR A 251 -23.26 2.50 22.00
CA TYR A 251 -24.19 1.54 21.42
C TYR A 251 -24.85 0.63 22.45
N LEU A 252 -24.08 -0.02 23.35
CA LEU A 252 -24.64 -0.97 24.31
C LEU A 252 -25.47 -0.29 25.40
N SER A 253 -24.93 0.75 26.06
CA SER A 253 -25.65 1.53 27.07
C SER A 253 -26.89 2.26 26.54
N LYS A 254 -26.98 2.42 25.22
CA LYS A 254 -28.11 3.03 24.50
C LYS A 254 -29.05 1.98 23.89
N ASN A 255 -28.86 0.70 24.21
CA ASN A 255 -29.63 -0.44 23.69
C ASN A 255 -29.69 -0.51 22.15
N LYS A 256 -28.66 0.00 21.45
CA LYS A 256 -28.55 -0.12 19.98
C LYS A 256 -28.03 -1.50 19.57
N ILE A 257 -27.26 -2.12 20.45
CA ILE A 257 -26.86 -3.52 20.40
C ILE A 257 -27.06 -4.13 21.79
N ASP A 258 -27.28 -5.44 21.88
CA ASP A 258 -27.33 -6.17 23.14
C ASP A 258 -25.95 -6.74 23.55
N GLU A 259 -25.85 -7.34 24.74
CA GLU A 259 -24.57 -7.88 25.25
C GLU A 259 -24.04 -9.05 24.39
N ASN A 260 -24.93 -9.90 23.88
CA ASN A 260 -24.51 -11.02 23.03
C ASN A 260 -23.95 -10.48 21.70
N GLU A 261 -24.61 -9.49 21.10
CA GLU A 261 -24.10 -8.79 19.92
C GLU A 261 -22.77 -8.08 20.21
N ALA A 262 -22.63 -7.43 21.37
CA ALA A 262 -21.39 -6.80 21.78
C ALA A 262 -20.24 -7.82 21.91
N ASP A 263 -20.49 -9.02 22.44
CA ASP A 263 -19.50 -10.10 22.48
C ASP A 263 -19.07 -10.54 21.07
N LYS A 264 -20.00 -10.64 20.12
CA LYS A 264 -19.66 -10.96 18.72
C LYS A 264 -18.82 -9.86 18.07
N PHE A 265 -19.09 -8.60 18.38
CA PHE A 265 -18.26 -7.48 17.95
C PHE A 265 -16.84 -7.57 18.53
N ARG A 266 -16.70 -7.90 19.82
CA ARG A 266 -15.39 -8.05 20.48
C ARG A 266 -14.55 -9.13 19.80
N GLU A 267 -15.13 -10.30 19.53
CA GLU A 267 -14.45 -11.39 18.82
C GLU A 267 -14.08 -11.00 17.38
N ALA A 268 -15.00 -10.35 16.66
CA ALA A 268 -14.73 -9.86 15.31
C ALA A 268 -13.54 -8.88 15.28
N PHE A 269 -13.45 -7.94 16.24
CA PHE A 269 -12.32 -7.02 16.35
C PHE A 269 -11.01 -7.70 16.73
N ARG A 270 -11.03 -8.73 17.59
CA ARG A 270 -9.85 -9.54 17.89
C ARG A 270 -9.32 -10.25 16.63
N ASN A 271 -10.20 -10.79 15.80
CA ASN A 271 -9.82 -11.42 14.54
C ASN A 271 -9.27 -10.40 13.53
N ILE A 272 -9.87 -9.20 13.44
CA ILE A 272 -9.33 -8.10 12.62
C ILE A 272 -7.89 -7.75 13.04
N ILE A 273 -7.64 -7.71 14.35
CA ILE A 273 -6.29 -7.45 14.88
C ILE A 273 -5.30 -8.53 14.47
N ILE A 274 -5.68 -9.80 14.54
CA ILE A 274 -4.84 -10.93 14.13
C ILE A 274 -4.47 -10.78 12.65
N ASP A 275 -5.44 -10.48 11.80
CA ASP A 275 -5.20 -10.31 10.37
C ASP A 275 -4.39 -9.04 10.04
N LEU A 276 -4.58 -7.96 10.78
CA LEU A 276 -3.74 -6.77 10.67
C LEU A 276 -2.26 -7.09 10.97
N ARG A 277 -1.98 -8.03 11.90
CA ARG A 277 -0.61 -8.52 12.17
C ARG A 277 -0.07 -9.31 10.97
N ASP A 278 -0.86 -10.20 10.38
CA ASP A 278 -0.45 -11.10 9.29
C ASP A 278 -0.42 -10.47 7.88
N GLY A 279 -0.47 -9.13 7.82
CA GLY A 279 -0.23 -8.40 6.57
C GLY A 279 -1.50 -8.01 5.83
N GLY A 280 -2.66 -7.95 6.49
CA GLY A 280 -3.88 -7.35 5.95
C GLY A 280 -5.14 -8.03 6.43
N ILE A 281 -6.23 -7.28 6.41
CA ILE A 281 -7.58 -7.74 6.79
C ILE A 281 -8.10 -8.73 5.73
N SER A 282 -8.70 -9.85 6.15
CA SER A 282 -9.42 -10.82 5.32
C SER A 282 -10.51 -10.15 4.44
N PRO A 283 -10.97 -10.76 3.34
CA PRO A 283 -11.85 -10.09 2.41
C PRO A 283 -13.17 -9.61 3.05
N GLY A 284 -13.53 -8.34 2.95
CA GLY A 284 -14.72 -7.71 3.54
C GLY A 284 -14.70 -7.55 5.07
N LEU A 285 -14.66 -6.30 5.59
CA LEU A 285 -14.83 -6.01 7.02
C LEU A 285 -16.09 -6.69 7.61
N HIS A 286 -17.15 -6.76 6.82
CA HIS A 286 -18.40 -7.43 7.17
C HIS A 286 -18.23 -8.91 7.51
N LYS A 287 -17.26 -9.62 6.88
CA LYS A 287 -17.09 -11.07 7.06
C LYS A 287 -16.68 -11.45 8.46
N TYR A 288 -15.88 -10.63 9.13
CA TYR A 288 -15.53 -10.88 10.53
C TYR A 288 -16.77 -10.98 11.40
N LEU A 289 -17.74 -10.09 11.19
CA LEU A 289 -18.97 -10.11 11.98
C LEU A 289 -19.88 -11.25 11.56
N LEU A 290 -20.00 -11.54 10.26
CA LEU A 290 -20.78 -12.69 9.75
C LEU A 290 -20.24 -14.03 10.25
N GLU A 291 -18.92 -14.18 10.38
CA GLU A 291 -18.28 -15.37 10.96
C GLU A 291 -18.63 -15.55 12.43
N GLN A 292 -18.80 -14.44 13.16
CA GLN A 292 -19.22 -14.49 14.57
C GLN A 292 -20.73 -14.64 14.75
N MET A 293 -21.51 -14.32 13.70
CA MET A 293 -22.97 -14.34 13.67
C MET A 293 -23.49 -15.12 12.44
N PRO A 294 -23.43 -16.46 12.42
CA PRO A 294 -23.76 -17.26 11.23
C PRO A 294 -25.19 -17.09 10.70
N GLU A 295 -26.13 -16.63 11.53
CA GLU A 295 -27.52 -16.37 11.13
C GLU A 295 -27.73 -14.94 10.58
N LEU A 296 -26.72 -14.08 10.66
CA LEU A 296 -26.78 -12.74 10.09
C LEU A 296 -26.63 -12.84 8.56
N THR A 297 -27.61 -12.31 7.82
CA THR A 297 -27.48 -12.14 6.38
C THR A 297 -26.72 -10.85 6.07
N PHE A 298 -26.09 -10.78 4.89
CA PHE A 298 -25.40 -9.55 4.45
C PHE A 298 -26.34 -8.33 4.38
N GLU A 299 -27.56 -8.51 3.87
CA GLU A 299 -28.55 -7.43 3.82
C GLU A 299 -28.92 -6.89 5.22
N ASN A 300 -29.01 -7.77 6.21
CA ASN A 300 -29.26 -7.38 7.60
C ASN A 300 -28.03 -6.70 8.23
N TYR A 301 -26.82 -7.15 7.87
CA TYR A 301 -25.59 -6.47 8.25
C TYR A 301 -25.57 -5.01 7.76
N GLU A 302 -25.82 -4.78 6.46
CA GLU A 302 -25.82 -3.44 5.86
C GLU A 302 -26.81 -2.51 6.56
N LYS A 303 -28.04 -3.00 6.80
CA LYS A 303 -29.10 -2.19 7.41
C LYS A 303 -28.86 -1.89 8.89
N ARG A 304 -28.33 -2.84 9.66
CA ARG A 304 -28.30 -2.76 11.13
C ARG A 304 -26.92 -2.47 11.71
N TYR A 305 -25.87 -3.11 11.21
CA TYR A 305 -24.57 -3.14 11.88
C TYR A 305 -23.45 -2.41 11.15
N GLN A 306 -23.53 -2.25 9.82
CA GLN A 306 -22.45 -1.67 9.02
C GLN A 306 -21.93 -0.34 9.57
N ASN A 307 -22.83 0.63 9.78
CA ASN A 307 -22.45 1.95 10.28
C ASN A 307 -21.79 1.90 11.68
N ILE A 308 -22.23 0.96 12.53
CA ILE A 308 -21.68 0.78 13.89
C ILE A 308 -20.29 0.16 13.79
N PHE A 309 -20.17 -0.92 13.02
CA PHE A 309 -18.96 -1.71 12.88
C PHE A 309 -17.85 -0.92 12.20
N GLU A 310 -18.15 -0.20 11.12
CA GLU A 310 -17.21 0.69 10.43
C GLU A 310 -16.75 1.85 11.32
N TYR A 311 -17.65 2.44 12.11
CA TYR A 311 -17.30 3.52 13.03
C TYR A 311 -16.34 3.03 14.12
N LEU A 312 -16.65 1.90 14.75
CA LEU A 312 -15.78 1.30 15.77
C LEU A 312 -14.44 0.87 15.18
N PHE A 313 -14.42 0.36 13.95
CA PHE A 313 -13.19 0.03 13.25
C PHE A 313 -12.32 1.27 12.97
N LYS A 314 -12.92 2.41 12.61
CA LYS A 314 -12.20 3.69 12.47
C LYS A 314 -11.58 4.14 13.79
N ILE A 315 -12.30 3.96 14.90
CA ILE A 315 -11.76 4.23 16.25
C ILE A 315 -10.58 3.32 16.54
N LEU A 316 -10.72 2.01 16.33
CA LEU A 316 -9.65 1.05 16.55
C LEU A 316 -8.38 1.44 15.80
N LYS A 317 -8.49 1.73 14.49
CA LYS A 317 -7.33 2.18 13.68
C LYS A 317 -6.70 3.46 14.24
N LYS A 318 -7.51 4.44 14.61
CA LYS A 318 -7.04 5.69 15.21
C LYS A 318 -6.29 5.44 16.52
N GLU A 319 -6.83 4.60 17.40
CA GLU A 319 -6.20 4.33 18.69
C GLU A 319 -4.93 3.51 18.55
N ILE A 320 -4.85 2.56 17.61
CA ILE A 320 -3.57 1.90 17.29
C ILE A 320 -2.52 2.94 16.89
N ILE A 321 -2.85 3.90 16.02
CA ILE A 321 -1.93 4.96 15.61
C ILE A 321 -1.50 5.82 16.81
N ASN A 322 -2.44 6.20 17.67
CA ASN A 322 -2.13 7.00 18.87
C ASN A 322 -1.17 6.25 19.80
N GLN A 323 -1.45 4.97 20.07
CA GLN A 323 -0.62 4.14 20.94
C GLN A 323 0.77 3.87 20.33
N LEU A 324 0.89 3.80 19.00
CA LEU A 324 2.18 3.70 18.30
C LEU A 324 2.99 5.01 18.31
N ASN A 325 2.37 6.15 18.62
CA ASN A 325 3.00 7.47 18.63
C ASN A 325 3.43 7.95 20.02
N ASN A 326 2.88 7.34 21.08
CA ASN A 326 3.26 7.58 22.48
C ASN A 326 4.47 6.74 22.87
#